data_AF-A0A0P6XHF0-F1
#
_entry.id   AF-A0A0P6XHF0-F1
#
_cell.length_a   1.000
_cell.length_b   1.000
_cell.length_c   1.000
_cell.angle_alpha   90.00
_cell.angle_beta   90.00
_cell.angle_gamma   90.00
#
_symmetry.space_group_name_H-M   'P 1'
#
loop_
_entity.id
_entity.type
_entity.pdbx_description
1 polymer ?
#
loop_
_entity_poly.entity_id
_entity_poly.type
_entity_poly.pdbx_seq_one_letter_code
_entity_poly.pdbx_strand_id
1 'polypeptide(L)'
;MWCIRAAVFYLAVGIGFGISFAFDRALGAQLRPIHVESNLAGFATMLIYGMAYFMLPRFMGRPLGLAGVANWQVVLAISAVLLIDLGWAGLVANVALARWLLVFGASLHGLAALLFSLSMLATIYQPVHVRRLAHKS
;
A
#
# COMPACT_ATOMS: atom_id res chain seq x y z
N MET A 1 -3.78 -8.82 -7.61
CA MET A 1 -3.19 -8.10 -8.76
C MET A 1 -3.11 -6.58 -8.58
N TRP A 2 -4.08 -5.92 -7.93
CA TRP A 2 -4.20 -4.45 -7.94
C TRP A 2 -2.99 -3.75 -7.27
N CYS A 3 -2.52 -4.24 -6.12
CA CYS A 3 -1.32 -3.71 -5.47
C CYS A 3 -0.07 -3.75 -6.36
N ILE A 4 0.16 -4.85 -7.08
CA ILE A 4 1.37 -5.01 -7.90
C ILE A 4 1.34 -4.03 -9.08
N ARG A 5 0.17 -3.87 -9.72
CA ARG A 5 -0.02 -2.87 -10.78
C ARG A 5 0.21 -1.46 -10.27
N ALA A 6 -0.33 -1.13 -9.09
CA ALA A 6 -0.13 0.16 -8.45
C ALA A 6 1.35 0.37 -8.06
N ALA A 7 2.02 -0.66 -7.53
CA ALA A 7 3.41 -0.58 -7.14
C ALA A 7 4.32 -0.22 -8.32
N VAL A 8 4.13 -0.89 -9.47
CA VAL A 8 4.89 -0.59 -10.69
C VAL A 8 4.60 0.82 -11.20
N PHE A 9 3.35 1.27 -11.12
CA PHE A 9 2.98 2.64 -11.47
C PHE A 9 3.69 3.67 -10.57
N TYR A 10 3.61 3.52 -9.25
CA TYR A 10 4.25 4.44 -8.31
C TYR A 10 5.78 4.39 -8.35
N LEU A 11 6.37 3.25 -8.72
CA LEU A 11 7.80 3.17 -9.01
C LEU A 11 8.17 4.08 -10.19
N ALA A 12 7.40 4.01 -11.29
CA ALA A 12 7.63 4.86 -12.45
C ALA A 12 7.48 6.36 -12.09
N VAL A 13 6.46 6.71 -11.30
CA VAL A 13 6.26 8.08 -10.79
C VAL A 13 7.44 8.52 -9.92
N GLY A 14 7.86 7.68 -8.97
CA GLY A 14 8.99 7.95 -8.09
C GLY A 14 10.30 8.16 -8.85
N ILE A 15 10.61 7.30 -9.83
CA ILE A 15 11.78 7.46 -10.70
C ILE A 15 11.68 8.76 -11.52
N GLY A 16 10.50 9.07 -12.06
CA GLY A 16 10.26 10.31 -12.80
C GLY A 16 10.60 11.56 -11.98
N PHE A 17 10.13 11.62 -10.73
CA PHE A 17 10.53 12.69 -9.81
C PHE A 17 12.03 12.69 -9.52
N GLY A 18 12.63 11.52 -9.26
CA GLY A 18 14.07 11.42 -8.99
C GLY A 18 14.93 11.95 -10.14
N ILE A 19 14.54 11.66 -11.38
CA ILE A 19 15.18 12.19 -12.59
C ILE A 19 15.00 13.72 -12.67
N SER A 20 13.79 14.24 -12.40
CA SER A 20 13.54 15.69 -12.45
C SER A 20 14.45 16.48 -11.49
N PHE A 21 14.79 15.91 -10.34
CA PHE A 21 15.64 16.55 -9.33
C PHE A 21 17.11 16.65 -9.76
N ALA A 22 17.54 15.83 -10.72
CA ALA A 22 18.87 15.93 -11.31
C ALA A 22 19.02 17.17 -12.19
N PHE A 23 17.93 17.63 -12.82
CA PHE A 23 17.90 18.84 -13.64
C PHE A 23 17.72 20.11 -12.80
N ASP A 24 16.88 20.06 -11.77
CA ASP A 24 16.60 21.19 -10.90
C ASP A 24 16.56 20.77 -9.43
N ARG A 25 17.59 21.19 -8.68
CA ARG A 25 17.72 20.90 -7.25
C ARG A 25 16.69 21.65 -6.39
N ALA A 26 16.21 22.82 -6.83
CA ALA A 26 15.21 23.58 -6.10
C ALA A 26 13.84 22.88 -6.18
N LEU A 27 13.47 22.36 -7.36
CA LEU A 27 12.30 21.47 -7.50
C LEU A 27 12.45 20.23 -6.61
N GLY A 28 13.65 19.66 -6.56
CA GLY A 28 13.97 18.52 -5.70
C GLY A 28 13.92 18.80 -4.19
N ALA A 29 13.93 20.05 -3.74
CA ALA A 29 13.69 20.37 -2.33
C ALA A 29 12.19 20.37 -2.00
N GLN A 30 11.36 20.84 -2.93
CA GLN A 30 9.91 21.01 -2.72
C GLN A 30 9.13 19.70 -2.94
N LEU A 31 9.52 18.92 -3.96
CA LEU A 31 8.79 17.72 -4.39
C LEU A 31 9.37 16.42 -3.81
N ARG A 32 10.42 16.52 -2.98
CA ARG A 32 11.04 15.36 -2.31
C ARG A 32 10.03 14.50 -1.54
N PRO A 33 9.06 15.08 -0.80
CA PRO A 33 8.10 14.26 -0.08
C PRO A 33 7.29 13.36 -1.02
N ILE A 34 6.84 13.87 -2.17
CA ILE A 34 6.11 13.08 -3.18
C ILE A 34 7.00 11.94 -3.71
N HIS A 35 8.25 12.22 -4.03
CA HIS A 35 9.20 11.18 -4.46
C HIS A 35 9.38 10.07 -3.41
N VAL A 36 9.50 10.44 -2.14
CA VAL A 36 9.67 9.48 -1.04
C VAL A 36 8.39 8.68 -0.82
N GLU A 37 7.23 9.33 -0.76
CA GLU A 37 5.94 8.67 -0.52
C GLU A 37 5.56 7.75 -1.69
N SER A 38 5.72 8.19 -2.94
CA SER A 38 5.54 7.34 -4.11
C SER A 38 6.43 6.09 -4.07
N ASN A 39 7.71 6.20 -3.69
CA ASN A 39 8.60 5.03 -3.66
C ASN A 39 8.39 4.12 -2.43
N LEU A 40 8.21 4.71 -1.26
CA LEU A 40 8.09 3.95 -0.01
C LEU A 40 6.68 3.41 0.17
N ALA A 41 5.68 4.29 0.19
CA ALA A 41 4.30 3.92 0.39
C ALA A 41 3.65 3.38 -0.89
N GLY A 42 3.90 4.03 -2.03
CA GLY A 42 3.31 3.66 -3.32
C GLY A 42 3.91 2.41 -3.96
N PHE A 43 5.24 2.27 -3.95
CA PHE A 43 5.92 1.12 -4.55
C PHE A 43 6.23 0.03 -3.52
N ALA A 44 7.14 0.26 -2.59
CA ALA A 44 7.67 -0.79 -1.72
C ALA A 44 6.57 -1.43 -0.86
N THR A 45 5.76 -0.61 -0.18
CA THR A 45 4.67 -1.09 0.67
C THR A 45 3.59 -1.82 -0.14
N MET A 46 3.17 -1.30 -1.31
CA MET A 46 2.20 -2.01 -2.15
C MET A 46 2.74 -3.33 -2.70
N LEU A 47 4.03 -3.37 -3.06
CA LEU A 47 4.66 -4.61 -3.49
C LEU A 47 4.66 -5.62 -2.34
N ILE A 48 5.01 -5.20 -1.12
CA ILE A 48 4.95 -6.05 0.08
C ILE A 48 3.54 -6.57 0.30
N TYR A 49 2.51 -5.71 0.24
CA TYR A 49 1.12 -6.14 0.41
C TYR A 49 0.70 -7.16 -0.66
N GLY A 50 0.97 -6.84 -1.92
CA GLY A 50 0.63 -7.72 -3.05
C GLY A 50 1.32 -9.08 -2.96
N MET A 51 2.61 -9.09 -2.63
CA MET A 51 3.39 -10.31 -2.48
C MET A 51 2.99 -11.09 -1.24
N ALA A 52 2.73 -10.44 -0.10
CA ALA A 52 2.29 -11.13 1.12
C ALA A 52 0.92 -11.79 0.94
N TYR A 53 -0.04 -11.09 0.32
CA TYR A 53 -1.35 -11.67 -0.01
C TYR A 53 -1.26 -12.84 -0.99
N PHE A 54 -0.24 -12.85 -1.85
CA PHE A 54 0.00 -13.97 -2.76
C PHE A 54 0.76 -15.12 -2.08
N MET A 55 1.88 -14.85 -1.43
CA MET A 55 2.82 -15.86 -0.97
C MET A 55 2.40 -16.50 0.36
N LEU A 56 1.93 -15.70 1.33
CA LEU A 56 1.71 -16.18 2.70
C LEU A 56 0.65 -17.30 2.78
N PRO A 57 -0.52 -17.20 2.15
CA PRO A 57 -1.51 -18.30 2.17
C PRO A 57 -0.96 -19.60 1.56
N ARG A 58 -0.13 -19.48 0.51
CA ARG A 58 0.48 -20.62 -0.19
C ARG A 58 1.52 -21.30 0.67
N PHE A 59 2.41 -20.54 1.32
CA PHE A 59 3.40 -21.11 2.23
C PHE A 59 2.77 -21.77 3.46
N MET A 60 1.69 -21.20 3.98
CA MET A 60 1.00 -21.76 5.14
C MET A 60 -0.01 -22.87 4.77
N GLY A 61 -0.20 -23.16 3.49
CA GLY A 61 -1.13 -24.20 3.02
C GLY A 61 -2.59 -23.96 3.42
N ARG A 62 -3.02 -22.70 3.61
CA ARG A 62 -4.36 -22.34 4.11
C ARG A 62 -4.87 -21.05 3.47
N PRO A 63 -6.19 -20.78 3.48
CA PRO A 63 -6.73 -19.57 2.88
C PRO A 63 -6.25 -18.29 3.59
N LEU A 64 -6.37 -17.17 2.90
CA LEU A 64 -6.07 -15.85 3.48
C LEU A 64 -7.05 -15.52 4.61
N GLY A 65 -6.52 -15.16 5.78
CA GLY A 65 -7.28 -14.60 6.89
C GLY A 65 -7.90 -13.27 6.53
N LEU A 66 -9.18 -13.08 6.91
CA LEU A 66 -9.95 -11.86 6.63
C LEU A 66 -9.95 -11.48 5.13
N ALA A 67 -10.09 -12.46 4.23
CA ALA A 67 -10.02 -12.23 2.79
C ALA A 67 -10.96 -11.11 2.27
N GLY A 68 -12.14 -10.93 2.88
CA GLY A 68 -13.06 -9.84 2.53
C GLY A 68 -12.52 -8.45 2.88
N VAL A 69 -11.70 -8.34 3.93
CA VAL A 69 -11.05 -7.09 4.37
C VAL A 69 -9.87 -6.74 3.46
N ALA A 70 -9.16 -7.74 2.94
CA ALA A 70 -7.99 -7.53 2.09
C ALA A 70 -8.30 -6.64 0.87
N ASN A 71 -9.45 -6.82 0.20
CA ASN A 71 -9.80 -5.98 -0.94
C ASN A 71 -10.00 -4.51 -0.54
N TRP A 72 -10.69 -4.25 0.58
CA TRP A 72 -10.87 -2.90 1.10
C TRP A 72 -9.54 -2.28 1.52
N GLN A 73 -8.68 -3.07 2.18
CA GLN A 73 -7.35 -2.65 2.56
C GLN A 73 -6.56 -2.12 1.35
N VAL A 74 -6.59 -2.83 0.22
CA VAL A 74 -5.87 -2.43 -0.99
C VAL A 74 -6.38 -1.10 -1.55
N VAL A 75 -7.70 -0.92 -1.60
CA VAL A 75 -8.31 0.33 -2.09
C VAL A 75 -7.95 1.51 -1.19
N LEU A 76 -7.99 1.29 0.12
CA LEU A 76 -7.58 2.30 1.11
C LEU A 76 -6.11 2.66 0.94
N ALA A 77 -5.24 1.66 0.77
CA ALA A 77 -3.81 1.86 0.62
C ALA A 77 -3.48 2.68 -0.64
N ILE A 78 -4.08 2.34 -1.79
CA ILE A 78 -3.86 3.07 -3.05
C ILE A 78 -4.39 4.50 -2.96
N SER A 79 -5.60 4.67 -2.41
CA SER A 79 -6.21 5.99 -2.23
C SER A 79 -5.41 6.86 -1.26
N ALA A 80 -4.86 6.27 -0.21
CA ALA A 80 -4.04 6.97 0.77
C ALA A 80 -2.79 7.60 0.14
N VAL A 81 -2.04 6.82 -0.66
CA VAL A 81 -0.83 7.33 -1.34
C VAL A 81 -1.19 8.46 -2.30
N LEU A 82 -2.26 8.30 -3.09
CA LEU A 82 -2.73 9.33 -4.01
C LEU A 82 -3.06 10.64 -3.26
N LEU A 83 -3.77 10.55 -2.14
CA LEU A 83 -4.13 11.71 -1.33
C LEU A 83 -2.92 12.39 -0.70
N ILE A 84 -1.92 11.61 -0.26
CA ILE A 84 -0.67 12.14 0.29
C ILE A 84 0.11 12.89 -0.80
N ASP A 85 0.28 12.28 -1.98
CA ASP A 85 0.98 12.89 -3.11
C ASP A 85 0.28 14.19 -3.57
N LEU A 86 -1.06 14.17 -3.68
CA LEU A 86 -1.85 15.36 -3.98
C LEU A 86 -1.78 16.41 -2.87
N GLY A 87 -1.73 15.99 -1.61
CA GLY A 87 -1.58 16.88 -0.46
C GLY A 87 -0.24 17.61 -0.48
N TRP A 88 0.86 16.90 -0.76
CA TRP A 88 2.18 17.51 -0.91
C TRP A 88 2.25 18.44 -2.12
N ALA A 89 1.72 18.03 -3.27
CA ALA A 89 1.63 18.89 -4.45
C ALA A 89 0.79 20.14 -4.16
N GLY A 90 -0.30 19.99 -3.41
CA GLY A 90 -1.16 21.08 -2.98
C GLY A 90 -0.45 22.05 -2.04
N LEU A 91 0.45 21.58 -1.15
CA LEU A 91 1.25 22.48 -0.31
C LEU A 91 2.19 23.35 -1.15
N VAL A 92 2.83 22.77 -2.16
CA VAL A 92 3.68 23.52 -3.11
C VAL A 92 2.87 24.53 -3.91
N ALA A 93 1.67 24.15 -4.34
CA ALA A 93 0.74 25.02 -5.06
C ALA A 93 -0.05 25.99 -4.15
N ASN A 94 0.21 25.99 -2.83
CA ASN A 94 -0.46 26.83 -1.84
C ASN A 94 -2.00 26.67 -1.82
N VAL A 95 -2.48 25.44 -1.95
CA VAL A 95 -3.90 25.06 -1.93
C VAL A 95 -4.36 24.84 -0.49
N ALA A 96 -5.43 25.51 -0.08
CA ALA A 96 -5.96 25.44 1.30
C ALA A 96 -6.31 24.01 1.77
N LEU A 97 -6.78 23.15 0.86
CA LEU A 97 -7.17 21.78 1.16
C LEU A 97 -5.98 20.83 1.38
N ALA A 98 -4.75 21.24 1.02
CA ALA A 98 -3.57 20.37 1.00
C ALA A 98 -3.29 19.68 2.34
N ARG A 99 -3.37 20.42 3.46
CA ARG A 99 -3.17 19.86 4.80
C ARG A 99 -4.21 18.80 5.16
N TRP A 100 -5.46 19.01 4.75
CA TRP A 100 -6.53 18.05 4.98
C TRP A 100 -6.34 16.77 4.16
N LEU A 101 -5.88 16.89 2.91
CA LEU A 101 -5.53 15.73 2.09
C LEU A 101 -4.40 14.90 2.73
N LEU A 102 -3.38 15.57 3.28
CA LEU A 102 -2.28 14.89 3.97
C LEU A 102 -2.75 14.14 5.23
N VAL A 103 -3.52 14.80 6.10
CA VAL A 103 -4.02 14.18 7.34
C VAL A 103 -4.95 13.02 7.02
N PHE A 104 -5.87 13.21 6.08
CA PHE A 104 -6.81 12.16 5.69
C PHE A 104 -6.08 11.00 5.00
N GLY A 105 -5.19 11.29 4.06
CA GLY A 105 -4.36 10.28 3.39
C GLY A 105 -3.51 9.48 4.37
N ALA A 106 -2.84 10.14 5.32
CA ALA A 106 -2.05 9.47 6.36
C ALA A 106 -2.91 8.58 7.27
N SER A 107 -4.12 9.05 7.62
CA SER A 107 -5.07 8.26 8.41
C SER A 107 -5.54 7.00 7.67
N LEU A 108 -5.86 7.13 6.38
CA LEU A 108 -6.20 5.98 5.53
C LEU A 108 -5.01 5.03 5.37
N HIS A 109 -3.79 5.56 5.26
CA HIS A 109 -2.57 4.75 5.18
C HIS A 109 -2.39 3.91 6.46
N GLY A 110 -2.52 4.54 7.63
CA GLY A 110 -2.45 3.86 8.92
C GLY A 110 -3.52 2.78 9.08
N LEU A 111 -4.76 3.08 8.69
CA LEU A 111 -5.85 2.11 8.69
C LEU A 111 -5.56 0.94 7.74
N ALA A 112 -5.08 1.21 6.53
CA ALA A 112 -4.73 0.16 5.57
C ALA A 112 -3.60 -0.74 6.10
N ALA A 113 -2.58 -0.18 6.75
CA ALA A 113 -1.51 -0.95 7.36
C ALA A 113 -2.03 -1.84 8.52
N LEU A 114 -2.95 -1.31 9.34
CA LEU A 114 -3.58 -2.08 10.40
C LEU A 114 -4.40 -3.26 9.85
N LEU A 115 -5.26 -3.02 8.87
CA LEU A 115 -6.08 -4.07 8.25
C LEU A 115 -5.22 -5.15 7.58
N PHE A 116 -4.11 -4.75 6.94
CA PHE A 116 -3.14 -5.68 6.38
C PHE A 116 -2.55 -6.56 7.48
N SER A 117 -2.07 -5.94 8.56
CA SER A 117 -1.46 -6.65 9.69
C SER A 117 -2.44 -7.64 10.34
N LEU A 118 -3.69 -7.23 10.55
CA LEU A 118 -4.74 -8.10 11.07
C LEU A 118 -5.04 -9.27 10.12
N SER A 119 -5.07 -9.03 8.81
CA SER A 119 -5.26 -10.09 7.81
C SER A 119 -4.10 -11.09 7.83
N MET A 120 -2.86 -10.61 7.98
CA MET A 120 -1.68 -11.48 8.09
C MET A 120 -1.69 -12.29 9.38
N LEU A 121 -1.97 -11.66 10.52
CA LEU A 121 -2.08 -12.34 11.81
C LEU A 121 -3.21 -13.38 11.80
N ALA A 122 -4.38 -13.03 11.25
CA ALA A 122 -5.47 -13.99 11.07
C ALA A 122 -5.04 -15.16 10.17
N THR A 123 -4.28 -14.89 9.11
CA THR A 123 -3.71 -15.95 8.27
C THR A 123 -2.74 -16.82 9.06
N ILE A 124 -1.92 -16.27 9.96
CA ILE A 124 -0.91 -17.00 10.74
C ILE A 124 -1.53 -17.83 11.88
N TYR A 125 -2.58 -17.33 12.53
CA TYR A 125 -3.18 -17.97 13.71
C TYR A 125 -4.48 -18.72 13.42
N GLN A 126 -4.91 -18.79 12.15
CA GLN A 126 -6.11 -19.55 11.76
C GLN A 126 -5.99 -21.03 12.15
N PRO A 127 -6.97 -21.60 12.88
CA PRO A 127 -6.94 -23.01 13.26
C PRO A 127 -7.09 -23.91 12.04
N VAL A 128 -6.18 -24.88 11.91
CA VAL A 128 -6.21 -25.87 10.84
C VAL A 128 -7.43 -26.77 11.04
N HIS A 129 -8.46 -26.59 10.22
CA HIS A 129 -9.59 -27.51 10.20
C HIS A 129 -9.16 -28.76 9.44
N VAL A 130 -8.65 -29.76 10.15
CA VAL A 130 -8.41 -31.10 9.61
C VAL A 130 -9.78 -31.71 9.29
N ARG A 131 -10.24 -31.53 8.05
CA ARG A 131 -11.42 -32.24 7.55
C ARG A 131 -11.04 -33.73 7.53
N ARG A 132 -11.56 -34.50 8.50
CA ARG A 132 -11.34 -35.94 8.63
C ARG A 132 -11.54 -36.60 7.27
N LEU A 133 -10.50 -37.26 6.77
CA LEU A 133 -10.58 -38.29 5.73
C LEU A 133 -11.25 -39.54 6.32
N ALA A 134 -12.48 -39.38 6.82
CA ALA A 134 -13.33 -40.46 7.31
C ALA A 134 -14.45 -40.63 6.29
N HIS A 135 -14.14 -41.16 5.11
CA HIS A 135 -15.08 -41.85 4.22
C HIS A 135 -14.29 -42.29 2.98
N LYS A 136 -13.69 -43.46 3.07
CA LYS A 136 -13.40 -44.42 1.98
C LYS A 136 -12.58 -45.57 2.59
N SER A 137 -13.25 -46.33 3.45
CA SER A 137 -12.96 -47.75 3.67
C SER A 137 -13.73 -48.54 2.63
#